data_AF-A0A0Q5EEZ9-F1
#
_entry.id   AF-A0A0Q5EEZ9-F1
#
_cell.length_a   1.000
_cell.length_b   1.000
_cell.length_c   1.000
_cell.angle_alpha   90.00
_cell.angle_beta   90.00
_cell.angle_gamma   90.00
#
_symmetry.space_group_name_H-M   'P 1'
#
loop_
_entity.id
_entity.type
_entity.pdbx_description
1 polymer ?
#
loop_
_entity_poly.entity_id
_entity_poly.type
_entity_poly.pdbx_seq_one_letter_code
_entity_poly.pdbx_strand_id
1 'polypeptide(L)'
;MKFSTCLILLLSTLLVGCKEKLATLIFSADGLHNSEVVSAASPYSNESKLARAFEKMGIAPGALQIERDSDDPWVMHLLARKDALDDRQKEMIKWYLKGIIEARQQPAFKMSLTTAKVDSADTLPAGDVEAALKPVIFEPYTYMEIRALLPKTYMPYLPGRPRQGLLCAVQVGLRPAWLAYTRLEPIEGVMFDNLGTPNMRGELRTTLPSAAQRKVQVPVSLNIENADLRGLLNEGKVRLHLAIRPRPLSMPKVPYGEVSAIVMLNFILGTVDAPADQSAENTLEQLKRTCTDQLRALGRPFSFKASVGLDSLVYVTFWDEE
;
A
#
# COMPACT_ATOMS: atom_id res chain seq x y z
N MET A 1 41.91 -53.49 -25.90
CA MET A 1 40.55 -52.89 -26.01
C MET A 1 40.08 -52.42 -24.62
N LYS A 2 40.56 -51.28 -24.11
CA LYS A 2 40.12 -50.68 -22.82
C LYS A 2 40.24 -49.14 -22.80
N PHE A 3 40.13 -48.49 -23.96
CA PHE A 3 40.20 -47.03 -24.06
C PHE A 3 38.89 -46.36 -24.52
N SER A 4 37.93 -47.11 -25.08
CA SER A 4 36.66 -46.53 -25.54
C SER A 4 35.64 -46.26 -24.44
N THR A 5 35.75 -46.88 -23.26
CA THR A 5 34.72 -46.75 -22.21
C THR A 5 34.89 -45.51 -21.33
N CYS A 6 36.09 -44.94 -21.22
CA CYS A 6 36.31 -43.69 -20.47
C CYS A 6 35.88 -42.43 -21.24
N LEU A 7 35.93 -42.45 -22.57
CA LEU A 7 35.61 -41.27 -23.39
C LEU A 7 34.12 -40.96 -23.40
N ILE A 8 33.26 -41.99 -23.27
CA ILE A 8 31.80 -41.82 -23.25
C ILE A 8 31.35 -41.22 -21.90
N LEU A 9 32.02 -41.55 -20.78
CA LEU A 9 31.70 -40.97 -19.47
C LEU A 9 32.07 -39.48 -19.34
N LEU A 10 33.13 -39.05 -20.03
CA LEU A 10 33.55 -37.63 -20.08
C LEU A 10 32.66 -36.76 -20.97
N LEU A 11 32.02 -37.33 -22.01
CA LEU A 11 31.02 -36.59 -22.78
C LEU A 11 29.68 -36.45 -22.04
N SER A 12 29.31 -37.43 -21.20
CA SER A 12 28.08 -37.34 -20.39
C SER A 12 28.15 -36.32 -19.25
N THR A 13 29.34 -35.89 -18.81
CA THR A 13 29.48 -34.81 -17.82
C THR A 13 29.51 -33.41 -18.45
N LEU A 14 29.84 -33.30 -19.74
CA LEU A 14 29.81 -32.03 -20.50
C LEU A 14 28.40 -31.64 -21.00
N LEU A 15 27.43 -32.57 -20.94
CA LEU A 15 26.01 -32.29 -21.24
C LEU A 15 25.18 -31.91 -20.01
N VAL A 16 25.79 -31.74 -18.83
CA VAL A 16 25.13 -31.04 -17.72
C VAL A 16 25.11 -29.55 -18.10
N GLY A 17 24.02 -29.17 -18.79
CA GLY A 17 23.86 -27.85 -19.39
C GLY A 17 24.34 -26.74 -18.47
N CYS A 18 25.33 -25.98 -18.96
CA CYS A 18 25.87 -24.83 -18.26
C CYS A 18 24.69 -23.89 -17.96
N LYS A 19 24.38 -23.72 -16.68
CA LYS A 19 23.34 -22.80 -16.26
C LYS A 19 23.95 -21.41 -16.16
N GLU A 20 23.37 -20.47 -16.86
CA GLU A 20 23.77 -19.07 -16.78
C GLU A 20 23.05 -18.45 -15.59
N LYS A 21 23.80 -17.81 -14.68
CA LYS A 21 23.18 -17.05 -13.60
C LYS A 21 22.60 -15.78 -14.24
N LEU A 22 21.28 -15.60 -14.16
CA LEU A 22 20.58 -14.46 -14.74
C LEU A 22 20.45 -13.33 -13.72
N ALA A 23 20.04 -13.67 -12.49
CA ALA A 23 19.85 -12.69 -11.42
C ALA A 23 20.10 -13.28 -10.03
N THR A 24 20.53 -12.42 -9.11
CA THR A 24 20.42 -12.65 -7.66
C THR A 24 19.31 -11.76 -7.11
N LEU A 25 18.42 -12.36 -6.34
CA LEU A 25 17.28 -11.73 -5.70
C LEU A 25 17.50 -11.74 -4.19
N ILE A 26 17.32 -10.59 -3.53
CA ILE A 26 17.37 -10.50 -2.08
C ILE A 26 15.98 -10.12 -1.58
N PHE A 27 15.44 -10.95 -0.71
CA PHE A 27 14.17 -10.74 -0.03
C PHE A 27 14.42 -10.23 1.39
N SER A 28 13.50 -9.43 1.95
CA SER A 28 13.62 -9.01 3.34
C SER A 28 13.12 -10.11 4.27
N ALA A 29 13.95 -10.43 5.28
CA ALA A 29 13.64 -11.44 6.29
C ALA A 29 12.38 -11.13 7.08
N ASP A 30 12.25 -9.84 7.42
CA ASP A 30 11.11 -9.27 8.09
C ASP A 30 10.68 -8.02 7.33
N GLY A 31 9.39 -7.78 7.22
CA GLY A 31 8.90 -6.43 6.97
C GLY A 31 9.26 -5.59 8.20
N LEU A 32 10.46 -5.00 8.21
CA LEU A 32 10.91 -4.14 9.30
C LEU A 32 9.90 -3.01 9.49
N HIS A 33 9.15 -3.09 10.57
CA HIS A 33 8.25 -2.05 11.05
C HIS A 33 8.54 -1.83 12.53
N ASN A 34 9.16 -0.69 12.87
CA ASN A 34 9.46 -0.28 14.25
C ASN A 34 10.03 -1.39 15.15
N SER A 35 11.12 -2.03 14.74
CA SER A 35 11.82 -3.01 15.59
C SER A 35 11.01 -4.25 15.98
N GLU A 36 9.83 -4.45 15.38
CA GLU A 36 8.98 -5.61 15.65
C GLU A 36 8.73 -6.39 14.35
N VAL A 37 9.12 -7.66 14.40
CA VAL A 37 8.99 -8.64 13.34
C VAL A 37 7.51 -8.84 12.99
N VAL A 38 7.06 -8.31 11.84
CA VAL A 38 5.77 -8.68 11.25
C VAL A 38 5.99 -9.96 10.43
N SER A 39 6.27 -11.06 11.11
CA SER A 39 6.54 -12.36 10.48
C SER A 39 5.30 -12.94 9.82
N ALA A 40 5.42 -13.30 8.54
CA ALA A 40 4.92 -14.55 7.94
C ALA A 40 5.40 -14.75 6.49
N ALA A 41 6.43 -14.03 6.03
CA ALA A 41 7.08 -14.37 4.77
C ALA A 41 7.88 -15.66 5.01
N SER A 42 7.27 -16.82 4.83
CA SER A 42 8.05 -18.05 4.74
C SER A 42 8.93 -17.95 3.48
N PRO A 43 10.27 -17.95 3.60
CA PRO A 43 11.16 -17.85 2.45
C PRO A 43 10.91 -19.01 1.46
N TYR A 44 10.41 -20.14 1.98
CA TYR A 44 10.03 -21.33 1.22
C TYR A 44 8.85 -21.13 0.24
N SER A 45 8.11 -20.02 0.33
CA SER A 45 6.99 -19.77 -0.57
C SER A 45 7.38 -18.97 -1.83
N ASN A 46 8.54 -18.29 -1.81
CA ASN A 46 8.91 -17.33 -2.85
C ASN A 46 9.30 -18.02 -4.17
N GLU A 47 9.93 -19.20 -4.14
CA GLU A 47 10.25 -19.95 -5.37
C GLU A 47 8.98 -20.30 -6.15
N SER A 48 7.98 -20.87 -5.48
CA SER A 48 6.71 -21.25 -6.12
C SER A 48 5.93 -20.05 -6.65
N LYS A 49 6.11 -18.86 -6.04
CA LYS A 49 5.46 -17.62 -6.46
C LYS A 49 6.17 -17.02 -7.67
N LEU A 50 7.51 -17.01 -7.67
CA LEU A 50 8.32 -16.59 -8.81
C LEU A 50 8.06 -17.49 -10.00
N ALA A 51 8.08 -18.82 -9.82
CA ALA A 51 7.81 -19.78 -10.88
C ALA A 51 6.44 -19.54 -11.54
N ARG A 52 5.38 -19.37 -10.73
CA ARG A 52 4.03 -19.03 -11.22
C ARG A 52 3.96 -17.66 -11.91
N ALA A 53 4.72 -16.68 -11.45
CA ALA A 53 4.78 -15.37 -12.09
C ALA A 53 5.47 -15.46 -13.46
N PHE A 54 6.58 -16.17 -13.58
CA PHE A 54 7.29 -16.39 -14.84
C PHE A 54 6.45 -17.20 -15.83
N GLU A 55 5.77 -18.24 -15.37
CA GLU A 55 4.85 -19.03 -16.20
C GLU A 55 3.73 -18.16 -16.81
N LYS A 56 3.13 -17.26 -16.02
CA LYS A 56 2.14 -16.29 -16.51
C LYS A 56 2.69 -15.30 -17.54
N MET A 57 4.01 -15.08 -17.56
CA MET A 57 4.69 -14.27 -18.57
C MET A 57 5.09 -15.08 -19.81
N GLY A 58 4.70 -16.35 -19.89
CA GLY A 58 5.02 -17.23 -21.02
C GLY A 58 6.39 -17.85 -20.95
N ILE A 59 7.05 -17.84 -19.78
CA ILE A 59 8.31 -18.55 -19.57
C ILE A 59 8.01 -20.02 -19.31
N ALA A 60 8.57 -20.92 -20.12
CA ALA A 60 8.32 -22.35 -20.00
C ALA A 60 8.80 -22.91 -18.64
N PRO A 61 8.02 -23.79 -17.98
CA PRO A 61 8.48 -24.49 -16.79
C PRO A 61 9.82 -25.20 -17.04
N GLY A 62 10.84 -24.88 -16.23
CA GLY A 62 12.18 -25.46 -16.35
C GLY A 62 13.15 -24.71 -17.27
N ALA A 63 12.73 -23.64 -17.95
CA ALA A 63 13.65 -22.70 -18.63
C ALA A 63 14.49 -21.91 -17.60
N LEU A 64 13.86 -21.59 -16.47
CA LEU A 64 14.49 -21.04 -15.28
C LEU A 64 14.53 -22.10 -14.18
N GLN A 65 15.66 -22.15 -13.49
CA GLN A 65 15.77 -22.78 -12.19
C GLN A 65 15.92 -21.70 -11.13
N ILE A 66 15.11 -21.82 -10.09
CA ILE A 66 15.09 -20.91 -8.95
C ILE A 66 15.72 -21.67 -7.80
N GLU A 67 16.94 -21.29 -7.45
CA GLU A 67 17.70 -21.92 -6.38
C GLU A 67 17.81 -20.94 -5.22
N ARG A 68 17.73 -21.45 -3.99
CA ARG A 68 18.02 -20.66 -2.80
C ARG A 68 19.51 -20.70 -2.55
N ASP A 69 20.05 -19.60 -2.04
CA ASP A 69 21.43 -19.59 -1.55
C ASP A 69 21.57 -20.56 -0.37
N SER A 70 22.72 -21.22 -0.28
CA SER A 70 22.98 -22.22 0.76
C SER A 70 23.16 -21.60 2.14
N ASP A 71 23.65 -20.37 2.18
CA ASP A 71 24.11 -19.69 3.38
C ASP A 71 23.08 -18.65 3.85
N ASP A 72 22.29 -18.09 2.93
CA ASP A 72 21.21 -17.16 3.24
C ASP A 72 19.85 -17.55 2.59
N PRO A 73 18.85 -18.00 3.37
CA PRO A 73 17.55 -18.40 2.82
C PRO A 73 16.74 -17.24 2.23
N TRP A 74 17.16 -15.98 2.43
CA TRP A 74 16.55 -14.80 1.86
C TRP A 74 17.13 -14.40 0.51
N VAL A 75 18.22 -15.05 0.11
CA VAL A 75 18.85 -14.86 -1.20
C VAL A 75 18.39 -15.99 -2.13
N MET A 76 17.96 -15.63 -3.33
CA MET A 76 17.61 -16.57 -4.40
C MET A 76 18.39 -16.25 -5.67
N HIS A 77 18.73 -17.29 -6.40
CA HIS A 77 19.38 -17.21 -7.71
C HIS A 77 18.42 -17.68 -8.79
N LEU A 78 18.29 -16.84 -9.82
CA LEU A 78 17.63 -17.22 -11.06
C LEU A 78 18.71 -17.72 -12.02
N LEU A 79 18.65 -19.01 -12.35
CA LEU A 79 19.55 -19.65 -13.28
C LEU A 79 18.79 -20.00 -14.55
N ALA A 80 19.19 -19.45 -15.68
CA ALA A 80 18.66 -19.82 -16.98
C ALA A 80 19.43 -21.03 -17.52
N ARG A 81 18.74 -21.99 -18.13
CA ARG A 81 19.42 -22.95 -19.00
C ARG A 81 19.94 -22.21 -20.22
N LYS A 82 21.14 -22.58 -20.69
CA LYS A 82 21.71 -22.03 -21.92
C LYS A 82 20.69 -22.12 -23.07
N ASP A 83 20.50 -21.01 -23.78
CA ASP A 83 19.60 -20.86 -24.93
C ASP A 83 18.10 -21.15 -24.64
N ALA A 84 17.70 -21.26 -23.36
CA ALA A 84 16.31 -21.53 -22.99
C ALA A 84 15.45 -20.27 -22.87
N LEU A 85 16.07 -19.09 -22.80
CA LEU A 85 15.41 -17.80 -22.77
C LEU A 85 15.95 -16.94 -23.92
N ASP A 86 15.04 -16.36 -24.70
CA ASP A 86 15.40 -15.33 -25.67
C ASP A 86 15.61 -13.96 -24.99
N ASP A 87 16.19 -13.01 -25.72
CA ASP A 87 16.49 -11.67 -25.20
C ASP A 87 15.22 -10.94 -24.72
N ARG A 88 14.09 -11.15 -25.39
CA ARG A 88 12.82 -10.53 -25.01
C ARG A 88 12.32 -11.09 -23.68
N GLN A 89 12.44 -12.39 -23.45
CA GLN A 89 12.09 -13.05 -22.20
C GLN A 89 13.02 -12.60 -21.06
N LYS A 90 14.33 -12.50 -21.32
CA LYS A 90 15.30 -11.94 -20.36
C LYS A 90 14.92 -10.50 -19.95
N GLU A 91 14.61 -9.64 -20.92
CA GLU A 91 14.18 -8.26 -20.65
C GLU A 91 12.83 -8.18 -19.94
N MET A 92 11.87 -9.05 -20.28
CA MET A 92 10.59 -9.13 -19.56
C MET A 92 10.78 -9.51 -18.09
N ILE A 93 11.66 -10.46 -17.78
CA ILE A 93 12.00 -10.85 -16.41
C ILE A 93 12.66 -9.67 -15.68
N LYS A 94 13.63 -9.00 -16.32
CA LYS A 94 14.29 -7.80 -15.77
C LYS A 94 13.27 -6.71 -15.44
N TRP A 95 12.40 -6.38 -16.39
CA TRP A 95 11.37 -5.35 -16.22
C TRP A 95 10.38 -5.70 -15.11
N TYR A 96 9.92 -6.96 -15.06
CA TYR A 96 9.01 -7.42 -14.02
C TYR A 96 9.62 -7.29 -12.61
N LEU A 97 10.86 -7.75 -12.44
CA LEU A 97 11.55 -7.70 -11.15
C LEU A 97 11.86 -6.26 -10.72
N LYS A 98 12.33 -5.40 -11.64
CA LYS A 98 12.51 -3.96 -11.40
C LYS A 98 11.18 -3.31 -11.01
N GLY A 99 10.08 -3.65 -11.70
CA GLY A 99 8.75 -3.14 -11.41
C GLY A 99 8.26 -3.49 -10.00
N ILE A 100 8.62 -4.67 -9.46
CA ILE A 100 8.33 -5.02 -8.05
C ILE A 100 9.07 -4.06 -7.09
N ILE A 101 10.36 -3.79 -7.34
CA ILE A 101 11.17 -2.88 -6.52
C ILE A 101 10.65 -1.44 -6.60
N GLU A 102 10.38 -0.94 -7.81
CA GLU A 102 9.89 0.42 -8.02
C GLU A 102 8.51 0.64 -7.37
N ALA A 103 7.61 -0.34 -7.48
CA ALA A 103 6.30 -0.29 -6.83
C ALA A 103 6.41 -0.23 -5.29
N ARG A 104 7.49 -0.75 -4.70
CA ARG A 104 7.80 -0.61 -3.26
C ARG A 104 8.30 0.79 -2.90
N GLN A 105 9.02 1.45 -3.81
CA GLN A 105 9.65 2.76 -3.59
C GLN A 105 8.70 3.94 -3.82
N GLN A 106 7.72 3.81 -4.71
CA GLN A 106 6.69 4.84 -4.82
C GLN A 106 5.77 4.77 -3.60
N PRO A 107 5.45 5.90 -2.92
CA PRO A 107 4.34 5.90 -1.99
C PRO A 107 3.11 5.47 -2.78
N ALA A 108 2.62 4.25 -2.55
CA ALA A 108 1.56 3.59 -3.31
C ALA A 108 0.18 4.30 -3.21
N PHE A 109 0.16 5.53 -2.72
CA PHE A 109 -0.99 6.31 -2.30
C PHE A 109 -0.86 7.74 -2.84
N LYS A 110 -0.80 7.90 -4.17
CA LYS A 110 -1.06 9.20 -4.79
C LYS A 110 -2.56 9.44 -4.78
N MET A 111 -2.96 10.32 -3.89
CA MET A 111 -4.36 10.66 -3.63
C MET A 111 -4.50 12.16 -3.53
N SER A 112 -5.62 12.69 -4.02
CA SER A 112 -5.93 14.11 -3.91
C SER A 112 -7.41 14.35 -3.70
N LEU A 113 -7.74 15.45 -3.04
CA LEU A 113 -9.11 15.97 -2.97
C LEU A 113 -9.26 17.13 -3.95
N THR A 114 -10.31 17.09 -4.75
CA THR A 114 -10.70 18.17 -5.65
C THR A 114 -12.14 18.54 -5.40
N THR A 115 -12.44 19.82 -5.26
CA THR A 115 -13.84 20.29 -5.25
C THR A 115 -14.35 20.32 -6.67
N ALA A 116 -15.55 19.80 -6.92
CA ALA A 116 -16.21 20.07 -8.19
C ALA A 116 -16.55 21.58 -8.26
N LYS A 117 -16.56 22.12 -9.48
CA LYS A 117 -16.86 23.54 -9.70
C LYS A 117 -18.24 23.85 -9.09
N VAL A 118 -18.27 24.78 -8.15
CA VAL A 118 -19.51 25.23 -7.52
C VAL A 118 -20.00 26.42 -8.32
N ASP A 119 -21.14 26.28 -9.01
CA ASP A 119 -21.74 27.39 -9.74
C ASP A 119 -22.18 28.46 -8.73
N SER A 120 -21.62 29.66 -8.89
CA SER A 120 -21.59 30.72 -7.90
C SER A 120 -22.87 31.57 -7.83
N ALA A 121 -24.05 30.99 -8.10
CA ALA A 121 -25.29 31.77 -8.10
C ALA A 121 -25.86 32.01 -6.68
N ASP A 122 -25.73 31.04 -5.76
CA ASP A 122 -26.41 31.09 -4.45
C ASP A 122 -25.49 30.92 -3.22
N THR A 123 -24.19 30.78 -3.44
CA THR A 123 -23.22 30.45 -2.40
C THR A 123 -21.94 31.28 -2.55
N LEU A 124 -21.96 32.46 -1.91
CA LEU A 124 -20.82 33.32 -1.57
C LEU A 124 -20.22 34.15 -2.73
N PRO A 125 -19.45 35.23 -2.44
CA PRO A 125 -18.70 35.95 -3.46
C PRO A 125 -17.76 34.97 -4.18
N ALA A 126 -17.98 34.77 -5.49
CA ALA A 126 -17.34 33.75 -6.30
C ALA A 126 -15.80 33.71 -6.20
N GLY A 127 -15.17 34.88 -6.00
CA GLY A 127 -13.70 35.02 -5.96
C GLY A 127 -13.02 34.41 -4.72
N ASP A 128 -13.71 34.36 -3.57
CA ASP A 128 -13.09 33.91 -2.31
C ASP A 128 -13.15 32.38 -2.15
N VAL A 129 -14.20 31.76 -2.70
CA VAL A 129 -14.40 30.31 -2.67
C VAL A 129 -13.47 29.60 -3.65
N GLU A 130 -13.35 30.11 -4.88
CA GLU A 130 -12.47 29.51 -5.89
C GLU A 130 -10.98 29.56 -5.48
N ALA A 131 -10.55 30.64 -4.81
CA ALA A 131 -9.20 30.76 -4.27
C ALA A 131 -8.90 29.78 -3.11
N ALA A 132 -9.92 29.42 -2.32
CA ALA A 132 -9.79 28.52 -1.16
C ALA A 132 -9.86 27.03 -1.53
N LEU A 133 -10.40 26.69 -2.70
CA LEU A 133 -10.72 25.32 -3.13
C LEU A 133 -9.68 24.72 -4.08
N LYS A 134 -8.40 24.89 -3.77
CA LYS A 134 -7.31 24.25 -4.53
C LYS A 134 -7.31 22.73 -4.32
N PRO A 135 -6.85 21.95 -5.31
CA PRO A 135 -6.59 20.53 -5.11
C PRO A 135 -5.68 20.30 -3.91
N VAL A 136 -6.08 19.41 -3.02
CA VAL A 136 -5.30 19.03 -1.85
C VAL A 136 -4.63 17.71 -2.15
N ILE A 137 -3.31 17.74 -2.31
CA ILE A 137 -2.51 16.53 -2.56
C ILE A 137 -2.13 15.92 -1.21
N PHE A 138 -2.34 14.62 -1.06
CA PHE A 138 -1.92 13.91 0.14
C PHE A 138 -0.45 13.53 0.05
N GLU A 139 0.36 14.08 0.94
CA GLU A 139 1.77 13.75 1.09
C GLU A 139 1.98 12.93 2.36
N PRO A 140 2.16 11.60 2.27
CA PRO A 140 2.53 10.79 3.42
C PRO A 140 3.84 11.30 4.05
N TYR A 141 3.84 11.50 5.38
CA TYR A 141 5.06 11.90 6.12
C TYR A 141 5.53 10.85 7.12
N THR A 142 4.62 10.01 7.62
CA THR A 142 4.97 8.87 8.45
C THR A 142 4.85 7.57 7.67
N TYR A 143 5.39 6.52 8.26
CA TYR A 143 5.11 5.16 7.86
C TYR A 143 3.64 4.79 8.11
N MET A 144 3.22 3.68 7.49
CA MET A 144 1.88 3.11 7.62
C MET A 144 1.86 2.13 8.78
N GLU A 145 0.96 2.29 9.73
CA GLU A 145 0.87 1.44 10.91
C GLU A 145 -0.39 0.59 10.88
N ILE A 146 -0.27 -0.70 11.17
CA ILE A 146 -1.42 -1.58 11.38
C ILE A 146 -1.86 -1.41 12.83
N ARG A 147 -3.10 -0.96 13.04
CA ARG A 147 -3.66 -0.74 14.38
C ARG A 147 -5.08 -1.24 14.51
N ALA A 148 -5.44 -1.66 15.71
CA ALA A 148 -6.82 -1.77 16.14
C ALA A 148 -7.30 -0.40 16.64
N LEU A 149 -8.42 0.10 16.10
CA LEU A 149 -8.98 1.41 16.40
C LEU A 149 -10.35 1.27 17.08
N LEU A 150 -10.70 2.26 17.90
CA LEU A 150 -12.06 2.37 18.45
C LEU A 150 -13.03 2.88 17.35
N PRO A 151 -14.20 2.25 17.14
CA PRO A 151 -15.06 2.52 15.98
C PRO A 151 -15.64 3.93 15.92
N LYS A 152 -15.78 4.62 17.05
CA LYS A 152 -16.36 5.97 17.12
C LYS A 152 -15.31 7.08 17.01
N THR A 153 -14.12 6.86 17.55
CA THR A 153 -13.08 7.90 17.65
C THR A 153 -11.95 7.70 16.64
N TYR A 154 -11.84 6.50 16.06
CA TYR A 154 -10.72 6.08 15.22
C TYR A 154 -9.35 6.26 15.90
N MET A 155 -9.34 6.34 17.23
CA MET A 155 -8.13 6.37 18.03
C MET A 155 -7.61 4.95 18.24
N PRO A 156 -6.28 4.76 18.34
CA PRO A 156 -5.69 3.49 18.70
C PRO A 156 -6.32 2.93 19.99
N TYR A 157 -6.64 1.63 19.95
CA TYR A 157 -7.05 0.91 21.15
C TYR A 157 -5.91 0.93 22.17
N LEU A 158 -6.28 1.19 23.42
CA LEU A 158 -5.39 1.08 24.58
C LEU A 158 -6.01 0.08 25.57
N PRO A 159 -5.19 -0.73 26.25
CA PRO A 159 -5.68 -1.64 27.29
C PRO A 159 -6.59 -0.93 28.30
N GLY A 160 -7.70 -1.58 28.67
CA GLY A 160 -8.71 -1.01 29.57
C GLY A 160 -9.85 -0.27 28.88
N ARG A 161 -9.82 -0.15 27.55
CA ARG A 161 -10.95 0.35 26.74
C ARG A 161 -11.92 -0.79 26.36
N PRO A 162 -13.14 -0.47 25.88
CA PRO A 162 -14.06 -1.48 25.35
C PRO A 162 -13.38 -2.37 24.31
N ARG A 163 -13.58 -3.68 24.44
CA ARG A 163 -12.87 -4.73 23.70
C ARG A 163 -13.63 -5.25 22.47
N GLN A 164 -14.86 -4.79 22.25
CA GLN A 164 -15.74 -5.31 21.21
C GLN A 164 -15.85 -4.35 20.02
N GLY A 165 -15.94 -4.91 18.82
CA GLY A 165 -16.15 -4.17 17.58
C GLY A 165 -15.02 -3.19 17.27
N LEU A 166 -13.78 -3.53 17.65
CA LEU A 166 -12.61 -2.75 17.26
C LEU A 166 -12.44 -2.81 15.74
N LEU A 167 -11.88 -1.76 15.15
CA LEU A 167 -11.63 -1.68 13.72
C LEU A 167 -10.17 -2.02 13.43
N CYS A 168 -9.91 -3.03 12.60
CA CYS A 168 -8.58 -3.19 12.03
C CYS A 168 -8.37 -2.14 10.95
N ALA A 169 -7.29 -1.36 11.05
CA ALA A 169 -6.99 -0.32 10.09
C ALA A 169 -5.49 -0.18 9.81
N VAL A 170 -5.18 0.24 8.59
CA VAL A 170 -3.88 0.81 8.25
C VAL A 170 -3.97 2.32 8.41
N GLN A 171 -3.22 2.88 9.35
CA GLN A 171 -3.10 4.31 9.58
C GLN A 171 -1.92 4.87 8.80
N VAL A 172 -2.12 5.97 8.09
CA VAL A 172 -1.06 6.66 7.34
C VAL A 172 -1.05 8.12 7.78
N GLY A 173 0.05 8.58 8.38
CA GLY A 173 0.22 9.99 8.71
C GLY A 173 0.51 10.81 7.45
N LEU A 174 -0.18 11.93 7.32
CA LEU A 174 -0.02 12.90 6.24
C LEU A 174 0.61 14.20 6.72
N ARG A 175 1.52 14.79 5.93
CA ARG A 175 1.90 16.18 6.16
C ARG A 175 0.60 16.99 6.21
N PRO A 176 0.44 17.94 7.15
CA PRO A 176 -0.81 18.65 7.33
C PRO A 176 -1.34 19.19 6.00
N ALA A 177 -2.38 18.53 5.50
CA ALA A 177 -3.01 18.87 4.24
C ALA A 177 -4.14 19.83 4.58
N TRP A 178 -3.83 21.13 4.52
CA TRP A 178 -4.75 22.18 4.93
C TRP A 178 -5.98 22.21 4.02
N LEU A 179 -7.15 22.20 4.64
CA LEU A 179 -8.44 22.20 4.00
C LEU A 179 -9.22 23.46 4.39
N ALA A 180 -9.99 23.97 3.43
CA ALA A 180 -11.09 24.89 3.71
C ALA A 180 -12.30 24.17 4.34
N TYR A 181 -12.34 22.82 4.31
CA TYR A 181 -13.42 22.03 4.87
C TYR A 181 -13.22 21.78 6.37
N THR A 182 -14.32 21.90 7.10
CA THR A 182 -14.43 21.54 8.51
C THR A 182 -14.94 20.11 8.71
N ARG A 183 -15.56 19.53 7.67
CA ARG A 183 -16.03 18.15 7.65
C ARG A 183 -16.01 17.59 6.22
N LEU A 184 -15.76 16.30 6.08
CA LEU A 184 -15.93 15.53 4.83
C LEU A 184 -16.79 14.29 5.14
N GLU A 185 -17.80 14.05 4.32
CA GLU A 185 -18.72 12.92 4.47
C GLU A 185 -18.84 12.15 3.15
N PRO A 186 -18.81 10.81 3.15
CA PRO A 186 -19.06 10.02 1.94
C PRO A 186 -20.49 10.23 1.44
N ILE A 187 -20.67 10.26 0.12
CA ILE A 187 -22.00 10.22 -0.50
C ILE A 187 -22.42 8.76 -0.62
N GLU A 188 -23.53 8.40 0.00
CA GLU A 188 -24.07 7.04 -0.03
C GLU A 188 -24.34 6.59 -1.48
N GLY A 189 -23.90 5.38 -1.80
CA GLY A 189 -24.07 4.78 -3.14
C GLY A 189 -23.10 5.29 -4.21
N VAL A 190 -22.23 6.26 -3.91
CA VAL A 190 -21.21 6.74 -4.86
C VAL A 190 -19.88 6.03 -4.65
N MET A 191 -19.28 5.59 -5.76
CA MET A 191 -18.00 4.88 -5.77
C MET A 191 -16.81 5.86 -5.79
N PHE A 192 -15.62 5.37 -5.45
CA PHE A 192 -14.37 6.11 -5.59
C PHE A 192 -13.87 6.02 -7.04
N ASP A 193 -14.66 6.54 -7.99
CA ASP A 193 -14.27 6.66 -9.39
C ASP A 193 -13.64 8.03 -9.69
N ASN A 194 -12.61 8.04 -10.54
CA ASN A 194 -11.93 9.27 -10.96
C ASN A 194 -12.67 9.95 -12.12
N LEU A 195 -13.97 9.69 -12.31
CA LEU A 195 -14.72 10.11 -13.50
C LEU A 195 -15.31 11.53 -13.38
N GLY A 196 -14.78 12.35 -12.46
CA GLY A 196 -15.29 13.69 -12.19
C GLY A 196 -16.58 13.71 -11.36
N THR A 197 -17.04 12.56 -10.89
CA THR A 197 -18.20 12.46 -10.00
C THR A 197 -17.79 12.78 -8.55
N PRO A 198 -18.53 13.63 -7.83
CA PRO A 198 -18.32 13.83 -6.40
C PRO A 198 -18.62 12.54 -5.63
N ASN A 199 -17.66 12.07 -4.82
CA ASN A 199 -17.83 10.90 -3.94
C ASN A 199 -17.97 11.28 -2.45
N MET A 200 -17.82 12.58 -2.15
CA MET A 200 -17.97 13.14 -0.82
C MET A 200 -18.68 14.51 -0.84
N ARG A 201 -19.22 14.90 0.32
CA ARG A 201 -19.69 16.25 0.64
C ARG A 201 -18.72 16.89 1.63
N GLY A 202 -18.24 18.09 1.30
CA GLY A 202 -17.42 18.91 2.18
C GLY A 202 -18.22 20.04 2.82
N GLU A 203 -18.11 20.22 4.14
CA GLU A 203 -18.71 21.35 4.86
C GLU A 203 -17.70 22.51 4.97
N LEU A 204 -17.96 23.60 4.27
CA LEU A 204 -17.25 24.87 4.39
C LEU A 204 -17.92 25.75 5.43
N ARG A 205 -17.14 26.34 6.34
CA ARG A 205 -17.59 27.43 7.21
C ARG A 205 -17.11 28.75 6.66
N THR A 206 -18.04 29.64 6.34
CA THR A 206 -17.71 30.95 5.77
C THR A 206 -18.14 32.07 6.69
N THR A 207 -17.26 33.04 6.88
CA THR A 207 -17.55 34.27 7.61
C THR A 207 -17.89 35.34 6.57
N LEU A 208 -19.10 35.87 6.61
CA LEU A 208 -19.46 37.03 5.81
C LEU A 208 -19.05 38.31 6.57
N PRO A 209 -18.60 39.38 5.89
CA PRO A 209 -18.19 40.63 6.54
C PRO A 209 -19.25 41.26 7.45
N SER A 210 -20.54 40.91 7.28
CA SER A 210 -21.67 41.50 7.99
C SER A 210 -22.64 40.50 8.64
N ALA A 211 -22.34 39.20 8.68
CA ALA A 211 -23.30 38.18 9.16
C ALA A 211 -22.65 37.02 9.94
N ALA A 212 -23.52 36.27 10.63
CA ALA A 212 -23.18 35.02 11.32
C ALA A 212 -22.51 34.01 10.38
N GLN A 213 -21.69 33.12 10.96
CA GLN A 213 -21.04 32.04 10.22
C GLN A 213 -22.08 31.19 9.48
N ARG A 214 -21.92 31.03 8.16
CA ARG A 214 -22.74 30.14 7.34
C ARG A 214 -21.99 28.86 7.05
N LYS A 215 -22.71 27.74 7.08
CA LYS A 215 -22.23 26.42 6.63
C LYS A 215 -22.71 26.19 5.20
N VAL A 216 -21.79 25.82 4.31
CA VAL A 216 -22.08 25.51 2.91
C VAL A 216 -21.55 24.11 2.61
N GLN A 217 -22.39 23.28 2.00
CA GLN A 217 -22.01 21.95 1.54
C GLN A 217 -21.54 22.05 0.09
N VAL A 218 -20.36 21.50 -0.20
CA VAL A 218 -19.79 21.48 -1.55
C VAL A 218 -19.46 20.05 -1.99
N PRO A 219 -19.66 19.73 -3.27
CA PRO A 219 -19.26 18.44 -3.84
C PRO A 219 -17.73 18.28 -3.87
N VAL A 220 -17.22 17.18 -3.33
CA VAL A 220 -15.79 16.85 -3.28
C VAL A 220 -15.54 15.48 -3.90
N SER A 221 -14.49 15.38 -4.72
CA SER A 221 -14.00 14.13 -5.29
C SER A 221 -12.66 13.77 -4.67
N LEU A 222 -12.56 12.57 -4.13
CA LEU A 222 -11.28 11.92 -3.84
C LEU A 222 -10.78 11.20 -5.08
N ASN A 223 -9.66 11.66 -5.62
CA ASN A 223 -8.96 11.01 -6.70
C ASN A 223 -7.93 10.05 -6.13
N ILE A 224 -7.91 8.83 -6.65
CA ILE A 224 -6.96 7.79 -6.25
C ILE A 224 -6.30 7.27 -7.51
N GLU A 225 -4.99 7.46 -7.66
CA GLU A 225 -4.28 7.01 -8.86
C GLU A 225 -4.09 5.48 -8.87
N ASN A 226 -3.94 4.86 -7.69
CA ASN A 226 -3.72 3.43 -7.57
C ASN A 226 -4.99 2.63 -7.92
N ALA A 227 -4.93 1.83 -8.99
CA ALA A 227 -6.06 1.03 -9.47
C ALA A 227 -6.47 -0.08 -8.50
N ASP A 228 -5.50 -0.76 -7.87
CA ASP A 228 -5.77 -1.82 -6.89
C ASP A 228 -6.51 -1.26 -5.66
N LEU A 229 -6.06 -0.10 -5.14
CA LEU A 229 -6.71 0.57 -4.01
C LEU A 229 -8.14 1.01 -4.35
N ARG A 230 -8.35 1.57 -5.55
CA ARG A 230 -9.70 1.91 -6.03
C ARG A 230 -10.59 0.67 -6.09
N GLY A 231 -10.07 -0.45 -6.63
CA GLY A 231 -10.78 -1.73 -6.66
C GLY A 231 -11.21 -2.16 -5.26
N LEU A 232 -10.29 -2.18 -4.29
CA LEU A 232 -10.60 -2.57 -2.91
C LEU A 232 -11.65 -1.66 -2.23
N LEU A 233 -11.61 -0.35 -2.51
CA LEU A 233 -12.59 0.61 -1.97
C LEU A 233 -13.96 0.45 -2.63
N ASN A 234 -14.01 0.27 -3.95
CA ASN A 234 -15.25 0.10 -4.71
C ASN A 234 -15.94 -1.24 -4.42
N GLU A 235 -15.16 -2.30 -4.16
CA GLU A 235 -15.67 -3.60 -3.72
C GLU A 235 -16.11 -3.61 -2.25
N GLY A 236 -15.89 -2.51 -1.50
CA GLY A 236 -16.21 -2.42 -0.08
C GLY A 236 -15.32 -3.27 0.84
N LYS A 237 -14.23 -3.85 0.30
CA LYS A 237 -13.24 -4.63 1.06
C LYS A 237 -12.40 -3.75 1.99
N VAL A 238 -12.25 -2.48 1.65
CA VAL A 238 -11.61 -1.46 2.49
C VAL A 238 -12.55 -0.26 2.58
N ARG A 239 -12.61 0.37 3.76
CA ARG A 239 -13.26 1.67 3.94
C ARG A 239 -12.23 2.72 4.28
N LEU A 240 -12.33 3.90 3.68
CA LEU A 240 -11.43 5.01 3.98
C LEU A 240 -12.08 6.00 4.95
N HIS A 241 -11.35 6.36 6.00
CA HIS A 241 -11.70 7.46 6.87
C HIS A 241 -10.58 8.52 6.89
N LEU A 242 -10.95 9.77 6.67
CA LEU A 242 -10.05 10.93 6.68
C LEU A 242 -10.10 11.57 8.07
N ALA A 243 -9.01 11.49 8.83
CA ALA A 243 -8.94 12.11 10.14
C ALA A 243 -8.64 13.61 10.00
N ILE A 244 -9.68 14.41 10.16
CA ILE A 244 -9.61 15.87 10.14
C ILE A 244 -9.32 16.36 11.55
N ARG A 245 -8.25 17.14 11.72
CA ARG A 245 -7.96 17.85 12.96
C ARG A 245 -8.22 19.35 12.80
N PRO A 246 -8.91 19.97 13.78
CA PRO A 246 -9.05 21.42 13.80
C PRO A 246 -7.67 22.07 14.00
N ARG A 247 -7.50 23.27 13.47
CA ARG A 247 -6.27 24.04 13.58
C ARG A 247 -5.83 24.23 15.05
N PRO A 248 -4.52 24.11 15.36
CA PRO A 248 -3.98 24.48 16.66
C PRO A 248 -4.19 25.97 16.96
N LEU A 249 -4.55 26.31 18.19
CA LEU A 249 -4.78 27.69 18.65
C LEU A 249 -3.58 28.65 18.43
N SER A 250 -2.37 28.10 18.26
CA SER A 250 -1.12 28.85 18.12
C SER A 250 -0.83 29.44 16.73
N MET A 251 -1.67 29.17 15.72
CA MET A 251 -1.44 29.63 14.34
C MET A 251 -2.36 30.82 13.96
N PRO A 252 -1.85 31.87 13.27
CA PRO A 252 -2.56 33.14 13.06
C PRO A 252 -3.84 32.99 12.21
N LYS A 253 -5.00 33.40 12.73
CA LYS A 253 -6.33 33.27 12.06
C LYS A 253 -6.26 33.61 10.56
N VAL A 254 -6.62 32.64 9.71
CA VAL A 254 -6.79 32.89 8.27
C VAL A 254 -8.13 33.60 8.11
N PRO A 255 -8.28 34.57 7.18
CA PRO A 255 -9.53 35.32 6.99
C PRO A 255 -10.77 34.43 6.74
N TYR A 256 -10.58 33.18 6.33
CA TYR A 256 -11.64 32.23 6.01
C TYR A 256 -11.78 31.15 7.11
N GLY A 257 -12.38 31.52 8.24
CA GLY A 257 -12.87 30.56 9.23
C GLY A 257 -11.83 29.64 9.89
N GLU A 258 -12.32 28.58 10.55
CA GLU A 258 -11.51 27.53 11.13
C GLU A 258 -10.91 26.65 10.02
N VAL A 259 -9.63 26.85 9.71
CA VAL A 259 -8.90 25.92 8.84
C VAL A 259 -8.79 24.57 9.56
N SER A 260 -8.98 23.47 8.85
CA SER A 260 -8.69 22.14 9.37
C SER A 260 -7.59 21.50 8.53
N ALA A 261 -6.93 20.48 9.06
CA ALA A 261 -5.98 19.69 8.28
C ALA A 261 -6.41 18.23 8.29
N ILE A 262 -6.31 17.57 7.14
CA ILE A 262 -6.19 16.11 7.17
C ILE A 262 -4.77 15.80 7.59
N VAL A 263 -4.65 15.01 8.65
CA VAL A 263 -3.36 14.61 9.21
C VAL A 263 -3.15 13.11 9.16
N MET A 264 -4.21 12.34 8.91
CA MET A 264 -4.13 10.89 8.90
C MET A 264 -5.22 10.28 8.01
N LEU A 265 -4.84 9.23 7.27
CA LEU A 265 -5.74 8.35 6.55
C LEU A 265 -5.89 7.05 7.34
N ASN A 266 -7.11 6.58 7.51
CA ASN A 266 -7.42 5.30 8.13
C ASN A 266 -8.08 4.39 7.08
N PHE A 267 -7.35 3.39 6.60
CA PHE A 267 -7.90 2.34 5.73
C PHE A 267 -8.41 1.20 6.60
N ILE A 268 -9.71 1.15 6.82
CA ILE A 268 -10.40 0.20 7.68
C ILE A 268 -10.62 -1.10 6.89
N LEU A 269 -10.06 -2.20 7.38
CA LEU A 269 -10.04 -3.51 6.73
C LEU A 269 -11.21 -4.38 7.19
N GLY A 270 -11.69 -4.16 8.42
CA GLY A 270 -12.69 -5.01 9.04
C GLY A 270 -12.83 -4.72 10.52
N THR A 271 -13.64 -5.54 11.18
CA THR A 271 -13.85 -5.51 12.63
C THR A 271 -13.15 -6.68 13.30
N VAL A 272 -12.72 -6.50 14.54
CA VAL A 272 -12.08 -7.52 15.38
C VAL A 272 -12.50 -7.31 16.84
N ASP A 273 -12.55 -8.40 17.59
CA ASP A 273 -12.76 -8.37 19.03
C ASP A 273 -11.45 -8.68 19.76
N ALA A 274 -11.19 -7.94 20.83
CA ALA A 274 -10.07 -8.21 21.71
C ALA A 274 -10.40 -9.38 22.65
N PRO A 275 -9.48 -10.34 22.85
CA PRO A 275 -9.68 -11.47 23.75
C PRO A 275 -10.06 -11.02 25.17
N ALA A 276 -11.03 -11.71 25.79
CA ALA A 276 -11.48 -11.39 27.14
C ALA A 276 -10.44 -11.76 28.22
N ASP A 277 -9.75 -12.89 28.05
CA ASP A 277 -8.99 -13.54 29.14
C ASP A 277 -7.47 -13.37 29.06
N GLN A 278 -6.99 -12.35 28.35
CA GLN A 278 -5.56 -12.13 28.14
C GLN A 278 -5.03 -10.89 28.84
N SER A 279 -3.72 -10.92 29.14
CA SER A 279 -2.99 -9.73 29.57
C SER A 279 -3.06 -8.63 28.51
N ALA A 280 -2.83 -7.38 28.94
CA ALA A 280 -2.85 -6.21 28.06
C ALA A 280 -1.88 -6.34 26.87
N GLU A 281 -0.68 -6.85 27.11
CA GLU A 281 0.37 -7.05 26.12
C GLU A 281 -0.02 -8.13 25.10
N ASN A 282 -0.44 -9.31 25.58
CA ASN A 282 -0.90 -10.40 24.71
C ASN A 282 -2.10 -9.98 23.86
N THR A 283 -3.02 -9.20 24.43
CA THR A 283 -4.16 -8.64 23.70
C THR A 283 -3.72 -7.77 22.53
N LEU A 284 -2.74 -6.88 22.74
CA LEU A 284 -2.24 -5.98 21.70
C LEU A 284 -1.52 -6.76 20.60
N GLU A 285 -0.66 -7.72 20.97
CA GLU A 285 0.01 -8.58 20.00
C GLU A 285 -0.99 -9.37 19.16
N GLN A 286 -2.00 -9.98 19.79
CA GLN A 286 -3.00 -10.76 19.06
C GLN A 286 -3.81 -9.87 18.11
N LEU A 287 -4.27 -8.70 18.56
CA LEU A 287 -4.97 -7.75 17.70
C LEU A 287 -4.10 -7.34 16.50
N LYS A 288 -2.81 -7.07 16.74
CA LYS A 288 -1.85 -6.74 15.68
C LYS A 288 -1.72 -7.89 14.68
N ARG A 289 -1.60 -9.14 15.15
CA ARG A 289 -1.54 -10.33 14.28
C ARG A 289 -2.83 -10.49 13.47
N THR A 290 -4.00 -10.42 14.08
CA THR A 290 -5.29 -10.54 13.39
C THR A 290 -5.48 -9.44 12.34
N CYS A 291 -5.17 -8.18 12.66
CA CYS A 291 -5.26 -7.11 11.68
C CYS A 291 -4.23 -7.25 10.55
N THR A 292 -3.06 -7.81 10.85
CA THR A 292 -2.05 -8.13 9.83
C THR A 292 -2.58 -9.21 8.89
N ASP A 293 -3.18 -10.28 9.39
CA ASP A 293 -3.71 -11.35 8.55
C ASP A 293 -4.86 -10.86 7.66
N GLN A 294 -5.73 -9.99 8.17
CA GLN A 294 -6.73 -9.29 7.34
C GLN A 294 -6.06 -8.46 6.24
N LEU A 295 -4.99 -7.72 6.56
CA LEU A 295 -4.24 -6.93 5.57
C LEU A 295 -3.63 -7.81 4.48
N ARG A 296 -3.06 -8.96 4.85
CA ARG A 296 -2.43 -9.90 3.90
C ARG A 296 -3.44 -10.44 2.90
N ALA A 297 -4.67 -10.70 3.32
CA ALA A 297 -5.73 -11.20 2.47
C ALA A 297 -6.16 -10.20 1.37
N LEU A 298 -5.90 -8.90 1.55
CA LEU A 298 -6.25 -7.87 0.58
C LEU A 298 -5.28 -7.79 -0.61
N GLY A 299 -4.04 -8.23 -0.44
CA GLY A 299 -3.01 -8.11 -1.48
C GLY A 299 -2.58 -6.65 -1.71
N ARG A 300 -2.36 -6.28 -2.97
CA ARG A 300 -1.92 -4.93 -3.36
C ARG A 300 -3.01 -3.87 -3.10
N PRO A 301 -2.65 -2.62 -2.74
CA PRO A 301 -1.28 -2.09 -2.58
C PRO A 301 -0.65 -2.35 -1.20
N PHE A 302 -1.36 -3.02 -0.30
CA PHE A 302 -0.92 -3.17 1.09
C PHE A 302 0.15 -4.27 1.29
N SER A 303 0.18 -5.27 0.40
CA SER A 303 1.12 -6.40 0.43
C SER A 303 2.60 -5.98 0.42
N PHE A 304 2.96 -4.87 -0.24
CA PHE A 304 4.30 -4.28 -0.21
C PHE A 304 4.77 -3.89 1.19
N LYS A 305 3.85 -3.46 2.05
CA LYS A 305 4.18 -3.05 3.43
C LYS A 305 4.17 -4.21 4.42
N ALA A 306 3.40 -5.25 4.12
CA ALA A 306 3.40 -6.48 4.90
C ALA A 306 4.51 -7.48 4.47
N SER A 307 5.39 -7.09 3.52
CA SER A 307 6.42 -7.95 2.92
C SER A 307 5.88 -9.34 2.54
N VAL A 308 4.73 -9.40 1.86
CA VAL A 308 4.08 -10.69 1.57
C VAL A 308 4.49 -11.20 0.20
N GLY A 309 5.06 -12.41 0.15
CA GLY A 309 5.41 -13.07 -1.11
C GLY A 309 6.45 -12.28 -1.91
N LEU A 310 6.23 -12.10 -3.22
CA LEU A 310 7.20 -11.42 -4.08
C LEU A 310 7.42 -9.95 -3.72
N ASP A 311 6.47 -9.33 -3.02
CA ASP A 311 6.59 -7.94 -2.59
C ASP A 311 7.60 -7.79 -1.41
N SER A 312 8.13 -8.90 -0.87
CA SER A 312 9.29 -8.92 0.03
C SER A 312 10.63 -8.74 -0.69
N LEU A 313 10.65 -8.76 -2.03
CA LEU A 313 11.84 -8.51 -2.83
C LEU A 313 12.32 -7.07 -2.59
N VAL A 314 13.56 -6.91 -2.15
CA VAL A 314 14.15 -5.60 -1.83
C VAL A 314 15.27 -5.22 -2.78
N TYR A 315 15.94 -6.21 -3.37
CA TYR A 315 17.07 -5.96 -4.25
C TYR A 315 17.20 -7.04 -5.30
N VAL A 316 17.69 -6.63 -6.48
CA VAL A 316 17.95 -7.51 -7.62
C VAL A 316 19.26 -7.09 -8.27
N THR A 317 20.15 -8.05 -8.47
CA THR A 317 21.38 -7.90 -9.28
C THR A 317 21.23 -8.77 -10.51
N PHE A 318 21.40 -8.18 -11.70
CA PHE A 318 21.44 -8.93 -12.95
C PHE A 318 22.89 -9.22 -13.31
N TRP A 319 23.16 -10.40 -13.86
CA TRP A 319 24.51 -10.88 -14.15
C TRP A 319 24.89 -10.77 -15.64
N ASP A 320 24.09 -10.03 -16.43
CA ASP A 320 24.34 -9.75 -17.85
C ASP A 320 25.18 -8.44 -18.06
N GLU A 321 25.84 -7.91 -17.03
CA GLU A 321 26.59 -6.63 -17.07
C GLU A 321 28.08 -6.79 -16.68
N GLU A 322 28.80 -7.74 -17.29
CA GLU A 322 30.26 -7.65 -17.49
C GLU A 322 30.62 -7.75 -18.98
#